data_AF-A0AA35YKQ5-F1
#
_entry.id   AF-A0AA35YKQ5-F1
#
_cell.length_a   1.000
_cell.length_b   1.000
_cell.length_c   1.000
_cell.angle_alpha   90.00
_cell.angle_beta   90.00
_cell.angle_gamma   90.00
#
_symmetry.space_group_name_H-M   'P 1'
#
loop_
_entity.id
_entity.type
_entity.pdbx_description
1 polymer ?
#
loop_
_entity_poly.entity_id
_entity_poly.type
_entity_poly.pdbx_seq_one_letter_code
_entity_poly.pdbx_strand_id
1 'polypeptide(L)'
;MKVQISVTWAISELAANHPKCQDHFLQNNTIRLLVSHLAYETIEEHSKYTIVNKNNMPNNIPSMHAVVVANSAHNAKNSQDNNDKCHVARPGGLDSGEMHQTSNSVTIKSGPSMKVNQTPPQQRREKSRRRVALPGASIKRREFEDPATRVEMKAMAARALWHLCADNFSICKTITESRALLCFAVLLEKGEDEVKYNSIMALMEITAVAERQAELRRSAFKPTSPTAREVVDKLLKIVNKGDSDLLIPSIQSIGNLARTFRATETRLIPPLVRLLDERESEVSAEAAIALIKFACTDNYLHVNHCKAILEAGAPKYLIQLTYFGEQMAQLPGLILLCYIALHVPDSETLAQEDVLIVLQWALKQGHLMQDSSLETLVLEAKQRLEIFQSRALY
;
A
#
# COMPACT_ATOMS: atom_id res chain seq x y z
N MET A 1 -21.48 14.69 12.92
CA MET A 1 -20.08 14.39 12.57
C MET A 1 -19.19 15.60 12.83
N LYS A 2 -19.64 16.85 12.60
CA LYS A 2 -18.95 18.14 12.91
C LYS A 2 -17.91 18.13 14.06
N VAL A 3 -18.24 17.70 15.28
CA VAL A 3 -17.25 17.61 16.40
C VAL A 3 -16.08 16.65 16.10
N GLN A 4 -16.35 15.52 15.44
CA GLN A 4 -15.32 14.57 15.00
C GLN A 4 -14.45 15.15 13.90
N ILE A 5 -14.99 16.02 13.05
CA ILE A 5 -14.24 16.76 12.03
C ILE A 5 -13.27 17.71 12.69
N SER A 6 -13.73 18.56 13.63
CA SER A 6 -12.86 19.49 14.38
C SER A 6 -11.76 18.76 15.15
N VAL A 7 -12.06 17.61 15.75
CA VAL A 7 -11.06 16.76 16.42
C VAL A 7 -10.08 16.14 15.42
N THR A 8 -10.55 15.74 14.24
CA THR A 8 -9.71 15.12 13.20
C THR A 8 -8.78 16.13 12.53
N TRP A 9 -9.26 17.34 12.29
CA TRP A 9 -8.42 18.48 11.89
C TRP A 9 -7.36 18.79 12.96
N ALA A 10 -7.74 18.86 14.24
CA ALA A 10 -6.77 19.07 15.32
C ALA A 10 -5.71 17.94 15.40
N ILE A 11 -6.09 16.69 15.10
CA ILE A 11 -5.14 15.57 14.95
C ILE A 11 -4.20 15.79 13.75
N SER A 12 -4.70 16.27 12.61
CA SER A 12 -3.87 16.54 11.43
C SER A 12 -2.85 17.67 11.68
N GLU A 13 -3.28 18.76 12.32
CA GLU A 13 -2.39 19.88 12.65
C GLU A 13 -1.33 19.51 13.70
N LEU A 14 -1.70 18.71 14.72
CA LEU A 14 -0.73 18.20 15.69
C LEU A 14 0.28 17.25 15.04
N ALA A 15 -0.16 16.38 14.12
CA ALA A 15 0.73 15.47 13.41
C ALA A 15 1.70 16.22 12.49
N ALA A 16 1.22 17.23 11.75
CA ALA A 16 2.03 18.04 10.85
C ALA A 16 3.10 18.87 11.59
N ASN A 17 2.71 19.55 12.67
CA ASN A 17 3.59 20.46 13.40
C ASN A 17 4.47 19.76 14.45
N HIS A 18 4.05 18.60 14.96
CA HIS A 18 4.73 17.88 16.05
C HIS A 18 4.82 16.36 15.77
N PRO A 19 5.67 15.88 14.84
CA PRO A 19 5.72 14.46 14.45
C PRO A 19 5.85 13.46 15.62
N LYS A 20 6.48 13.85 16.74
CA LYS A 20 6.57 13.05 17.97
C LYS A 20 5.20 12.64 18.57
N CYS A 21 4.09 13.29 18.21
CA CYS A 21 2.75 12.91 18.67
C CYS A 21 2.14 11.74 17.88
N GLN A 22 2.68 11.39 16.70
CA GLN A 22 2.23 10.28 15.87
C GLN A 22 2.09 8.97 16.67
N ASP A 23 3.13 8.62 17.45
CA ASP A 23 3.15 7.38 18.24
C ASP A 23 2.08 7.35 19.34
N HIS A 24 1.73 8.50 19.91
CA HIS A 24 0.61 8.59 20.86
C HIS A 24 -0.74 8.37 20.17
N PHE A 25 -0.92 8.84 18.93
CA PHE A 25 -2.13 8.56 18.14
C PHE A 25 -2.20 7.09 17.67
N LEU A 26 -1.06 6.46 17.39
CA LEU A 26 -0.97 5.02 17.14
C LEU A 26 -1.43 4.22 18.38
N GLN A 27 -0.84 4.49 19.55
CA GLN A 27 -1.17 3.85 20.83
C GLN A 27 -2.66 3.97 21.18
N ASN A 28 -3.28 5.13 20.90
CA ASN A 28 -4.69 5.39 21.22
C ASN A 28 -5.70 4.91 20.17
N ASN A 29 -5.30 4.01 19.25
CA ASN A 29 -6.15 3.46 18.18
C ASN A 29 -6.71 4.51 17.18
N THR A 30 -6.17 5.74 17.15
CA THR A 30 -6.68 6.84 16.30
C THR A 30 -6.71 6.46 14.83
N ILE A 31 -5.66 5.80 14.34
CA ILE A 31 -5.54 5.31 12.95
C ILE A 31 -6.78 4.48 12.54
N ARG A 32 -7.20 3.54 13.39
CA ARG A 32 -8.36 2.67 13.12
C ARG A 32 -9.69 3.44 13.08
N LEU A 33 -9.81 4.52 13.87
CA LEU A 33 -10.99 5.39 13.85
C LEU A 33 -11.02 6.24 12.58
N LEU A 34 -9.90 6.83 12.17
CA LEU A 34 -9.78 7.59 10.91
C LEU A 34 -10.10 6.71 9.69
N VAL A 35 -9.58 5.48 9.64
CA VAL A 35 -9.91 4.50 8.58
C VAL A 35 -11.39 4.11 8.62
N SER A 36 -12.05 4.06 9.79
CA SER A 36 -13.50 3.85 9.88
C SER A 36 -14.33 5.04 9.39
N HIS A 37 -13.77 6.26 9.40
CA HIS A 37 -14.39 7.43 8.78
C HIS A 37 -14.20 7.45 7.25
N LEU A 38 -13.02 7.06 6.76
CA LEU A 38 -12.79 6.88 5.32
C LEU A 38 -13.61 5.74 4.70
N ALA A 39 -13.71 4.58 5.37
CA ALA A 39 -14.38 3.40 4.81
C ALA A 39 -15.91 3.54 4.72
N TYR A 40 -16.52 4.33 5.61
CA TYR A 40 -17.96 4.52 5.67
C TYR A 40 -18.51 5.11 4.36
N GLU A 41 -19.47 4.42 3.73
CA GLU A 41 -20.03 4.71 2.39
C GLU A 41 -19.02 4.71 1.22
N THR A 42 -17.73 4.45 1.47
CA THR A 42 -16.69 4.31 0.42
C THR A 42 -16.52 2.85 0.00
N ILE A 43 -16.74 1.92 0.92
CA ILE A 43 -16.75 0.47 0.67
C ILE A 43 -18.07 -0.08 1.21
N GLU A 44 -18.84 -0.77 0.37
CA GLU A 44 -20.06 -1.46 0.82
C GLU A 44 -19.73 -2.49 1.91
N GLU A 45 -20.33 -2.38 3.09
CA GLU A 45 -20.01 -3.24 4.23
C GLU A 45 -20.68 -4.63 4.15
N HIS A 46 -21.30 -4.99 3.02
CA HIS A 46 -22.16 -6.17 2.87
C HIS A 46 -21.79 -7.13 1.72
N SER A 47 -20.81 -6.78 0.88
CA SER A 47 -20.39 -7.52 -0.33
C SER A 47 -19.72 -8.89 -0.10
N LYS A 48 -19.94 -9.51 1.07
CA LYS A 48 -19.59 -10.91 1.37
C LYS A 48 -20.76 -11.80 1.81
N TYR A 49 -21.94 -11.26 2.09
CA TYR A 49 -23.08 -12.07 2.56
C TYR A 49 -24.46 -11.68 2.00
N THR A 50 -24.60 -10.65 1.16
CA THR A 50 -25.80 -10.48 0.33
C THR A 50 -25.87 -11.56 -0.74
N ILE A 51 -26.55 -12.67 -0.42
CA ILE A 51 -27.13 -13.57 -1.41
C ILE A 51 -27.98 -12.70 -2.36
N VAL A 52 -27.78 -12.84 -3.67
CA VAL A 52 -28.48 -12.04 -4.67
C VAL A 52 -29.98 -12.33 -4.59
N ASN A 53 -30.73 -11.42 -3.96
CA ASN A 53 -32.17 -11.53 -3.83
C ASN A 53 -32.84 -11.22 -5.18
N LYS A 54 -32.94 -12.24 -6.02
CA LYS A 54 -33.23 -12.15 -7.46
C LYS A 54 -34.71 -11.88 -7.79
N ASN A 55 -35.41 -11.18 -6.91
CA ASN A 55 -36.86 -10.95 -6.94
C ASN A 55 -37.24 -9.59 -7.53
N ASN A 56 -36.67 -9.24 -8.69
CA ASN A 56 -37.16 -8.09 -9.47
C ASN A 56 -36.84 -8.22 -10.98
N MET A 57 -37.47 -9.20 -11.63
CA MET A 57 -37.75 -9.23 -13.07
C MET A 57 -39.06 -10.02 -13.27
N PRO A 58 -40.00 -9.55 -14.10
CA PRO A 58 -41.17 -10.33 -14.47
C PRO A 58 -40.82 -11.47 -15.44
N ASN A 59 -41.78 -12.38 -15.65
CA ASN A 59 -41.79 -13.50 -16.61
C ASN A 59 -41.19 -14.85 -16.15
N ASN A 60 -41.96 -15.54 -15.30
CA ASN A 60 -42.53 -16.86 -15.64
C ASN A 60 -41.60 -18.04 -15.99
N ILE A 61 -40.91 -18.61 -15.00
CA ILE A 61 -40.52 -20.05 -14.97
C ILE A 61 -40.73 -20.59 -13.53
N PRO A 62 -41.41 -21.73 -13.32
CA PRO A 62 -41.58 -22.32 -11.98
C PRO A 62 -40.30 -23.03 -11.48
N SER A 63 -40.00 -22.90 -10.18
CA SER A 63 -38.81 -23.48 -9.55
C SER A 63 -39.01 -24.94 -9.13
N MET A 64 -38.15 -25.84 -9.62
CA MET A 64 -38.14 -27.26 -9.27
C MET A 64 -37.42 -27.54 -7.93
N HIS A 65 -38.03 -27.17 -6.81
CA HIS A 65 -37.57 -27.64 -5.48
C HIS A 65 -38.71 -27.85 -4.48
N ALA A 66 -39.68 -28.69 -4.87
CA ALA A 66 -40.70 -29.21 -3.97
C ALA A 66 -41.08 -30.65 -4.35
N VAL A 67 -40.53 -31.64 -3.65
CA VAL A 67 -41.15 -32.90 -3.20
C VAL A 67 -40.12 -33.62 -2.31
N VAL A 68 -40.52 -33.98 -1.09
CA VAL A 68 -39.88 -35.02 -0.27
C VAL A 68 -41.01 -35.92 0.20
N VAL A 69 -41.10 -37.16 -0.33
CA VAL A 69 -41.85 -38.28 0.27
C VAL A 69 -41.42 -39.60 -0.40
N ALA A 70 -40.99 -40.55 0.45
CA ALA A 70 -41.08 -42.02 0.38
C ALA A 70 -40.78 -42.87 -0.91
N ASN A 71 -39.96 -43.90 -0.65
CA ASN A 71 -40.19 -45.34 -0.94
C ASN A 71 -39.62 -46.09 -2.18
N SER A 72 -38.79 -47.10 -1.83
CA SER A 72 -38.86 -48.50 -2.27
C SER A 72 -38.16 -49.02 -3.55
N ALA A 73 -36.89 -49.41 -3.35
CA ALA A 73 -36.39 -50.79 -3.47
C ALA A 73 -35.92 -51.44 -4.81
N HIS A 74 -34.88 -52.26 -4.64
CA HIS A 74 -34.38 -53.41 -5.43
C HIS A 74 -33.42 -53.27 -6.64
N ASN A 75 -32.26 -53.94 -6.46
CA ASN A 75 -31.42 -54.69 -7.43
C ASN A 75 -30.59 -53.94 -8.50
N ALA A 76 -29.42 -54.44 -8.96
CA ALA A 76 -28.43 -55.39 -8.39
C ALA A 76 -27.14 -55.45 -9.25
N LYS A 77 -26.06 -56.04 -8.68
CA LYS A 77 -24.82 -56.60 -9.30
C LYS A 77 -23.65 -55.68 -9.73
N ASN A 78 -22.49 -55.98 -9.11
CA ASN A 78 -21.13 -56.25 -9.64
C ASN A 78 -20.54 -55.33 -10.75
N SER A 79 -19.29 -54.86 -10.68
CA SER A 79 -18.02 -55.58 -10.40
C SER A 79 -17.01 -54.62 -9.71
N GLN A 80 -16.10 -55.01 -8.80
CA GLN A 80 -14.94 -55.92 -8.94
C GLN A 80 -13.96 -55.39 -10.01
N ASP A 81 -12.67 -55.13 -9.77
CA ASP A 81 -11.68 -55.58 -8.73
C ASP A 81 -10.63 -54.44 -8.48
N ASN A 82 -9.57 -54.42 -7.63
CA ASN A 82 -8.92 -55.40 -6.74
C ASN A 82 -8.16 -54.75 -5.52
N ASN A 83 -6.85 -55.02 -5.38
CA ASN A 83 -5.87 -54.70 -4.32
C ASN A 83 -5.28 -53.25 -4.39
N ASP A 84 -4.54 -52.70 -3.40
CA ASP A 84 -3.53 -53.37 -2.56
C ASP A 84 -3.40 -52.92 -1.09
N LYS A 85 -2.61 -53.69 -0.31
CA LYS A 85 -2.56 -53.67 1.16
C LYS A 85 -1.22 -53.21 1.72
N CYS A 86 -1.22 -52.62 2.92
CA CYS A 86 -0.31 -53.04 4.00
C CYS A 86 -0.83 -52.65 5.40
N HIS A 87 -0.38 -53.38 6.43
CA HIS A 87 -0.78 -53.22 7.85
C HIS A 87 0.36 -53.74 8.75
N VAL A 88 0.21 -53.73 10.10
CA VAL A 88 1.19 -54.26 11.10
C VAL A 88 2.43 -53.34 11.28
N ALA A 89 3.02 -53.04 12.47
CA ALA A 89 2.77 -53.38 13.89
C ALA A 89 3.19 -52.23 14.86
N ARG A 90 2.91 -52.40 16.18
CA ARG A 90 3.59 -51.73 17.32
C ARG A 90 4.71 -52.63 17.88
N PRO A 91 5.72 -52.13 18.62
CA PRO A 91 5.63 -52.21 20.11
C PRO A 91 6.43 -51.15 20.94
N GLY A 92 5.99 -50.92 22.20
CA GLY A 92 6.80 -50.50 23.38
C GLY A 92 7.37 -49.06 23.45
N GLY A 93 7.46 -48.40 24.61
CA GLY A 93 7.03 -48.72 25.99
C GLY A 93 7.38 -47.60 27.01
N LEU A 94 7.24 -47.90 28.32
CA LEU A 94 7.53 -47.10 29.53
C LEU A 94 6.53 -45.97 29.94
N ASP A 95 5.80 -46.22 31.04
CA ASP A 95 6.03 -45.67 32.41
C ASP A 95 6.49 -44.20 32.64
N SER A 96 6.09 -43.50 33.72
CA SER A 96 5.11 -43.78 34.80
C SER A 96 4.88 -42.53 35.69
N GLY A 97 3.78 -42.52 36.48
CA GLY A 97 3.73 -41.87 37.82
C GLY A 97 3.07 -40.48 37.99
N GLU A 98 2.03 -40.42 38.83
CA GLU A 98 1.58 -39.21 39.54
C GLU A 98 2.05 -39.24 41.02
N MET A 99 2.22 -38.07 41.66
CA MET A 99 1.60 -37.68 42.96
C MET A 99 2.44 -36.77 43.92
N HIS A 100 1.71 -35.81 44.51
CA HIS A 100 1.76 -35.32 45.91
C HIS A 100 2.89 -34.39 46.48
N GLN A 101 2.45 -33.15 46.74
CA GLN A 101 2.50 -32.36 47.99
C GLN A 101 3.81 -32.12 48.79
N THR A 102 4.04 -30.83 49.06
CA THR A 102 4.29 -30.25 50.40
C THR A 102 3.62 -28.85 50.43
N SER A 103 3.33 -28.14 51.52
CA SER A 103 3.01 -28.37 52.94
C SER A 103 3.25 -27.03 53.64
N ASN A 104 2.23 -26.44 54.26
CA ASN A 104 2.39 -25.58 55.46
C ASN A 104 1.03 -25.19 56.05
N SER A 105 0.95 -25.12 57.37
CA SER A 105 -0.31 -24.91 58.11
C SER A 105 -0.09 -24.22 59.45
N VAL A 106 -1.04 -23.37 59.87
CA VAL A 106 -1.23 -22.98 61.28
C VAL A 106 -2.72 -23.03 61.59
N THR A 107 -3.09 -23.50 62.78
CA THR A 107 -4.48 -23.75 63.21
C THR A 107 -4.72 -23.19 64.61
N ILE A 108 -5.83 -22.49 64.83
CA ILE A 108 -6.42 -22.27 66.17
C ILE A 108 -7.92 -22.59 66.10
N LYS A 109 -8.45 -23.20 67.16
CA LYS A 109 -9.84 -23.69 67.30
C LYS A 109 -10.70 -22.73 68.12
N SER A 110 -12.03 -22.81 67.98
CA SER A 110 -12.98 -23.19 69.07
C SER A 110 -14.40 -22.61 68.91
N GLY A 111 -15.38 -23.23 69.59
CA GLY A 111 -16.64 -22.58 70.01
C GLY A 111 -17.86 -22.69 69.07
N PRO A 112 -18.97 -23.34 69.51
CA PRO A 112 -20.26 -23.29 68.83
C PRO A 112 -21.29 -22.38 69.55
N SER A 113 -22.36 -21.96 68.84
CA SER A 113 -23.78 -22.08 69.25
C SER A 113 -24.72 -20.95 68.76
N MET A 114 -25.92 -21.36 68.36
CA MET A 114 -27.23 -20.66 68.38
C MET A 114 -27.52 -19.35 67.61
N LYS A 115 -28.83 -19.25 67.31
CA LYS A 115 -29.54 -18.24 66.51
C LYS A 115 -29.57 -16.84 67.16
N VAL A 116 -29.71 -15.80 66.32
CA VAL A 116 -30.72 -14.73 66.50
C VAL A 116 -30.96 -14.01 65.15
N ASN A 117 -32.20 -13.58 64.90
CA ASN A 117 -32.57 -12.73 63.75
C ASN A 117 -32.36 -11.24 64.07
N GLN A 118 -31.69 -10.49 63.18
CA GLN A 118 -32.06 -9.11 62.79
C GLN A 118 -31.06 -8.54 61.76
N THR A 119 -31.56 -7.95 60.67
CA THR A 119 -30.77 -7.12 59.75
C THR A 119 -31.63 -5.93 59.26
N PRO A 120 -31.17 -4.68 59.41
CA PRO A 120 -31.82 -3.50 58.83
C PRO A 120 -31.45 -3.33 57.34
N PRO A 121 -32.26 -2.59 56.55
CA PRO A 121 -31.99 -2.40 55.12
C PRO A 121 -30.83 -1.42 54.90
N GLN A 122 -29.75 -1.89 54.25
CA GLN A 122 -28.60 -1.04 53.91
C GLN A 122 -28.40 -0.95 52.39
N GLN A 123 -28.19 0.29 51.91
CA GLN A 123 -28.23 0.63 50.49
C GLN A 123 -27.07 0.01 49.69
N ARG A 124 -27.37 -0.73 48.62
CA ARG A 124 -26.36 -1.14 47.64
C ARG A 124 -25.86 0.08 46.84
N ARG A 125 -24.67 0.58 47.18
CA ARG A 125 -23.88 1.47 46.32
C ARG A 125 -23.40 0.71 45.08
N GLU A 126 -24.22 0.68 44.02
CA GLU A 126 -23.82 0.10 42.75
C GLU A 126 -22.82 1.02 42.03
N LYS A 127 -21.53 0.62 42.01
CA LYS A 127 -20.47 1.39 41.36
C LYS A 127 -20.68 1.40 39.85
N SER A 128 -21.03 2.56 39.30
CA SER A 128 -21.20 2.78 37.85
C SER A 128 -19.91 2.51 37.07
N ARG A 129 -19.74 1.26 36.63
CA ARG A 129 -18.78 0.91 35.58
C ARG A 129 -19.40 1.34 34.24
N ARG A 130 -19.03 2.54 33.77
CA ARG A 130 -19.30 2.99 32.39
C ARG A 130 -18.76 1.94 31.41
N ARG A 131 -19.63 1.06 30.89
CA ARG A 131 -19.31 0.23 29.73
C ARG A 131 -19.18 1.15 28.52
N VAL A 132 -18.02 1.16 27.88
CA VAL A 132 -17.84 1.83 26.59
C VAL A 132 -18.81 1.19 25.59
N ALA A 133 -19.53 2.01 24.83
CA ALA A 133 -20.56 1.53 23.91
C ALA A 133 -19.93 0.76 22.73
N LEU A 134 -20.59 -0.33 22.33
CA LEU A 134 -20.23 -1.11 21.14
C LEU A 134 -20.56 -0.34 19.84
N PRO A 135 -19.82 -0.55 18.74
CA PRO A 135 -19.85 0.34 17.57
C PRO A 135 -21.18 0.38 16.80
N GLY A 136 -22.06 -0.62 16.96
CA GLY A 136 -23.31 -0.74 16.19
C GLY A 136 -24.28 0.44 16.35
N ALA A 137 -24.25 1.16 17.48
CA ALA A 137 -25.12 2.32 17.70
C ALA A 137 -24.71 3.57 16.90
N SER A 138 -23.51 3.61 16.30
CA SER A 138 -23.04 4.78 15.54
C SER A 138 -23.56 4.85 14.10
N ILE A 139 -23.91 3.72 13.47
CA ILE A 139 -24.15 3.64 12.03
C ILE A 139 -25.44 4.40 11.67
N LYS A 140 -26.55 4.06 12.35
CA LYS A 140 -27.84 4.76 12.29
C LYS A 140 -27.83 6.25 12.64
N ARG A 141 -26.72 6.81 13.10
CA ARG A 141 -26.58 8.26 13.33
C ARG A 141 -25.86 8.97 12.18
N ARG A 142 -25.02 8.26 11.42
CA ARG A 142 -24.33 8.78 10.22
C ARG A 142 -25.28 8.88 9.02
N GLU A 143 -26.25 7.97 8.95
CA GLU A 143 -27.33 7.94 7.95
C GLU A 143 -28.15 9.26 7.85
N PHE A 144 -28.17 10.08 8.91
CA PHE A 144 -28.89 11.37 8.97
C PHE A 144 -27.99 12.61 8.77
N GLU A 145 -26.70 12.44 8.51
CA GLU A 145 -25.78 13.56 8.30
C GLU A 145 -25.84 14.05 6.84
N ASP A 146 -25.76 15.36 6.63
CA ASP A 146 -25.77 15.93 5.27
C ASP A 146 -24.56 15.42 4.44
N PRO A 147 -24.66 15.38 3.09
CA PRO A 147 -23.58 14.89 2.25
C PRO A 147 -22.27 15.68 2.43
N ALA A 148 -22.36 17.01 2.59
CA ALA A 148 -21.21 17.88 2.75
C ALA A 148 -20.39 17.55 4.02
N THR A 149 -21.04 17.42 5.17
CA THR A 149 -20.39 17.02 6.44
C THR A 149 -19.78 15.62 6.34
N ARG A 150 -20.32 14.73 5.49
CA ARG A 150 -19.73 13.40 5.22
C ARG A 150 -18.49 13.48 4.32
N VAL A 151 -18.46 14.37 3.33
CA VAL A 151 -17.29 14.64 2.49
C VAL A 151 -16.19 15.33 3.30
N GLU A 152 -16.52 16.39 4.05
CA GLU A 152 -15.63 17.12 4.95
C GLU A 152 -14.95 16.18 5.97
N MET A 153 -15.70 15.23 6.55
CA MET A 153 -15.13 14.18 7.40
C MET A 153 -14.14 13.27 6.65
N LYS A 154 -14.38 12.95 5.38
CA LYS A 154 -13.46 12.13 4.58
C LYS A 154 -12.20 12.91 4.19
N ALA A 155 -12.33 14.18 3.82
CA ALA A 155 -11.21 15.08 3.58
C ALA A 155 -10.31 15.17 4.81
N MET A 156 -10.87 15.54 5.98
CA MET A 156 -10.10 15.63 7.22
C MET A 156 -9.53 14.28 7.67
N ALA A 157 -10.26 13.17 7.50
CA ALA A 157 -9.72 11.84 7.85
C ALA A 157 -8.56 11.41 6.93
N ALA A 158 -8.57 11.81 5.66
CA ALA A 158 -7.44 11.61 4.74
C ALA A 158 -6.27 12.52 5.13
N ARG A 159 -6.49 13.82 5.37
CA ARG A 159 -5.47 14.80 5.83
C ARG A 159 -4.79 14.36 7.12
N ALA A 160 -5.57 13.86 8.08
CA ALA A 160 -5.04 13.31 9.33
C ALA A 160 -4.20 12.05 9.10
N LEU A 161 -4.64 11.12 8.24
CA LEU A 161 -3.84 9.93 7.93
C LEU A 161 -2.56 10.26 7.15
N TRP A 162 -2.59 11.25 6.25
CA TRP A 162 -1.41 11.78 5.56
C TRP A 162 -0.34 12.23 6.55
N HIS A 163 -0.61 13.24 7.39
CA HIS A 163 0.40 13.74 8.34
C HIS A 163 0.77 12.73 9.45
N LEU A 164 -0.08 11.74 9.73
CA LEU A 164 0.25 10.66 10.66
C LEU A 164 1.14 9.56 10.05
N CYS A 165 1.11 9.36 8.73
CA CYS A 165 1.90 8.32 8.06
C CYS A 165 3.26 8.80 7.55
N ALA A 166 3.43 10.11 7.34
CA ALA A 166 4.69 10.76 6.98
C ALA A 166 5.86 10.28 7.86
N ASP A 167 6.88 9.70 7.22
CA ASP A 167 8.06 9.03 7.80
C ASP A 167 7.82 7.93 8.86
N ASN A 168 6.56 7.54 9.16
CA ASN A 168 6.23 6.62 10.25
C ASN A 168 5.88 5.21 9.77
N PHE A 169 6.86 4.30 9.80
CA PHE A 169 6.70 2.89 9.44
C PHE A 169 5.57 2.17 10.22
N SER A 170 5.47 2.38 11.53
CA SER A 170 4.50 1.69 12.38
C SER A 170 3.05 2.09 12.05
N ILE A 171 2.83 3.36 11.73
CA ILE A 171 1.54 3.86 11.25
C ILE A 171 1.26 3.41 9.82
N CYS A 172 2.24 3.51 8.90
CA CYS A 172 2.10 3.00 7.53
C CYS A 172 1.73 1.51 7.50
N LYS A 173 2.35 0.68 8.34
CA LYS A 173 1.99 -0.73 8.51
C LYS A 173 0.55 -0.89 9.01
N THR A 174 0.18 -0.18 10.07
CA THR A 174 -1.20 -0.19 10.63
C THR A 174 -2.26 0.26 9.61
N ILE A 175 -1.93 1.22 8.74
CA ILE A 175 -2.82 1.70 7.66
C ILE A 175 -2.94 0.64 6.56
N THR A 176 -1.82 0.07 6.09
CA THR A 176 -1.79 -0.86 4.96
C THR A 176 -2.30 -2.27 5.29
N GLU A 177 -2.22 -2.69 6.55
CA GLU A 177 -2.89 -3.91 7.07
C GLU A 177 -4.42 -3.75 7.20
N SER A 178 -4.97 -2.56 6.94
CA SER A 178 -6.39 -2.24 7.06
C SER A 178 -7.10 -2.07 5.69
N ARG A 179 -8.37 -1.65 5.69
CA ARG A 179 -9.11 -1.31 4.44
C ARG A 179 -8.61 -0.01 3.76
N ALA A 180 -7.70 0.75 4.37
CA ALA A 180 -7.37 2.11 3.95
C ALA A 180 -6.89 2.25 2.49
N LEU A 181 -6.01 1.36 2.00
CA LEU A 181 -5.55 1.42 0.60
C LEU A 181 -6.71 1.30 -0.40
N LEU A 182 -7.71 0.47 -0.10
CA LEU A 182 -8.91 0.34 -0.92
C LEU A 182 -9.80 1.59 -0.80
N CYS A 183 -9.89 2.20 0.38
CA CYS A 183 -10.57 3.49 0.54
C CYS A 183 -9.91 4.56 -0.34
N PHE A 184 -8.59 4.75 -0.26
CA PHE A 184 -7.87 5.75 -1.05
C PHE A 184 -8.04 5.51 -2.56
N ALA A 185 -7.92 4.27 -3.05
CA ALA A 185 -8.13 3.97 -4.47
C ALA A 185 -9.55 4.30 -4.97
N VAL A 186 -10.60 4.11 -4.15
CA VAL A 186 -11.97 4.52 -4.49
C VAL A 186 -12.12 6.05 -4.42
N LEU A 187 -11.49 6.71 -3.44
CA LEU A 187 -11.58 8.17 -3.25
C LEU A 187 -10.84 8.95 -4.34
N LEU A 188 -9.71 8.46 -4.87
CA LEU A 188 -9.05 9.05 -6.04
C LEU A 188 -9.95 9.09 -7.28
N GLU A 189 -10.88 8.14 -7.42
CA GLU A 189 -11.79 8.06 -8.57
C GLU A 189 -13.14 8.74 -8.36
N LYS A 190 -13.65 8.75 -7.12
CA LYS A 190 -15.03 9.18 -6.80
C LYS A 190 -15.15 10.30 -5.75
N GLY A 191 -14.06 10.71 -5.11
CA GLY A 191 -14.06 11.79 -4.11
C GLY A 191 -14.16 13.17 -4.74
N GLU A 192 -14.57 14.16 -3.94
CA GLU A 192 -14.39 15.58 -4.26
C GLU A 192 -12.90 15.96 -4.14
N ASP A 193 -12.48 17.08 -4.70
CA ASP A 193 -11.06 17.31 -5.05
C ASP A 193 -10.14 17.42 -3.83
N GLU A 194 -10.59 18.03 -2.72
CA GLU A 194 -9.84 18.01 -1.46
C GLU A 194 -9.70 16.58 -0.88
N VAL A 195 -10.70 15.71 -1.10
CA VAL A 195 -10.64 14.30 -0.69
C VAL A 195 -9.69 13.52 -1.59
N LYS A 196 -9.65 13.80 -2.90
CA LYS A 196 -8.67 13.22 -3.83
C LYS A 196 -7.26 13.64 -3.44
N TYR A 197 -7.03 14.93 -3.20
CA TYR A 197 -5.72 15.50 -2.85
C TYR A 197 -5.19 14.91 -1.54
N ASN A 198 -5.97 15.00 -0.45
CA ASN A 198 -5.56 14.40 0.82
C ASN A 198 -5.38 12.86 0.72
N SER A 199 -6.06 12.18 -0.21
CA SER A 199 -5.87 10.74 -0.47
C SER A 199 -4.61 10.42 -1.26
N ILE A 200 -4.22 11.23 -2.26
CA ILE A 200 -2.98 11.00 -3.01
C ILE A 200 -1.76 11.30 -2.13
N MET A 201 -1.80 12.36 -1.33
CA MET A 201 -0.71 12.71 -0.42
C MET A 201 -0.51 11.63 0.66
N ALA A 202 -1.59 11.04 1.18
CA ALA A 202 -1.48 9.89 2.07
C ALA A 202 -0.84 8.65 1.40
N LEU A 203 -1.14 8.38 0.12
CA LEU A 203 -0.50 7.31 -0.65
C LEU A 203 0.97 7.61 -0.96
N MET A 204 1.31 8.86 -1.25
CA MET A 204 2.67 9.35 -1.49
C MET A 204 3.58 9.09 -0.29
N GLU A 205 3.16 9.46 0.92
CA GLU A 205 3.92 9.15 2.15
C GLU A 205 4.04 7.63 2.40
N ILE A 206 2.93 6.88 2.28
CA ILE A 206 2.92 5.42 2.50
C ILE A 206 3.87 4.72 1.52
N THR A 207 3.94 5.19 0.27
CA THR A 207 4.88 4.64 -0.72
C THR A 207 6.31 5.11 -0.47
N ALA A 208 6.56 6.35 -0.03
CA ALA A 208 7.90 6.83 0.32
C ALA A 208 8.50 6.06 1.52
N VAL A 209 7.69 5.81 2.55
CA VAL A 209 8.06 4.92 3.66
C VAL A 209 8.29 3.49 3.16
N ALA A 210 7.50 3.02 2.18
CA ALA A 210 7.71 1.71 1.56
C ALA A 210 9.01 1.64 0.74
N GLU A 211 9.38 2.66 -0.04
CA GLU A 211 10.63 2.71 -0.81
C GLU A 211 11.85 2.39 0.07
N ARG A 212 11.86 2.94 1.29
CA ARG A 212 12.89 2.69 2.30
C ARG A 212 12.68 1.34 2.99
N GLN A 213 11.46 1.02 3.41
CA GLN A 213 11.16 -0.17 4.24
C GLN A 213 10.73 -1.40 3.44
N ALA A 214 11.66 -2.35 3.26
CA ALA A 214 11.45 -3.57 2.47
C ALA A 214 10.35 -4.50 3.03
N GLU A 215 10.07 -4.47 4.34
CA GLU A 215 8.94 -5.21 4.92
C GLU A 215 7.61 -4.68 4.39
N LEU A 216 7.42 -3.34 4.42
CA LEU A 216 6.18 -2.69 3.98
C LEU A 216 5.92 -2.90 2.48
N ARG A 217 6.96 -2.88 1.64
CA ARG A 217 6.83 -3.25 0.20
C ARG A 217 6.26 -4.64 0.01
N ARG A 218 6.80 -5.62 0.75
CA ARG A 218 6.49 -7.05 0.59
C ARG A 218 5.11 -7.41 1.15
N SER A 219 4.62 -6.70 2.17
CA SER A 219 3.28 -6.89 2.73
C SER A 219 2.21 -6.10 1.97
N ALA A 220 2.34 -4.78 1.87
CA ALA A 220 1.31 -3.89 1.36
C ALA A 220 1.19 -3.91 -0.18
N PHE A 221 2.33 -3.82 -0.87
CA PHE A 221 2.40 -3.57 -2.31
C PHE A 221 2.80 -4.81 -3.13
N LYS A 222 2.46 -6.01 -2.64
CA LYS A 222 2.70 -7.28 -3.35
C LYS A 222 1.92 -7.32 -4.68
N PRO A 223 2.55 -7.58 -5.86
CA PRO A 223 1.85 -7.58 -7.17
C PRO A 223 0.69 -8.58 -7.35
N THR A 224 0.50 -9.51 -6.41
CA THR A 224 -0.65 -10.43 -6.37
C THR A 224 -1.84 -9.86 -5.59
N SER A 225 -1.69 -8.73 -4.91
CA SER A 225 -2.76 -8.06 -4.14
C SER A 225 -3.67 -7.27 -5.09
N PRO A 226 -4.98 -7.55 -5.15
CA PRO A 226 -5.91 -6.76 -5.96
C PRO A 226 -5.91 -5.28 -5.55
N THR A 227 -5.86 -4.99 -4.25
CA THR A 227 -5.84 -3.62 -3.72
C THR A 227 -4.59 -2.85 -4.13
N ALA A 228 -3.41 -3.50 -4.12
CA ALA A 228 -2.18 -2.85 -4.54
C ALA A 228 -2.20 -2.53 -6.06
N ARG A 229 -2.76 -3.45 -6.87
CA ARG A 229 -2.95 -3.23 -8.29
C ARG A 229 -3.94 -2.09 -8.56
N GLU A 230 -5.08 -2.06 -7.89
CA GLU A 230 -6.08 -0.99 -8.03
C GLU A 230 -5.49 0.40 -7.68
N VAL A 231 -4.68 0.49 -6.62
CA VAL A 231 -3.93 1.72 -6.31
C VAL A 231 -3.02 2.11 -7.48
N VAL A 232 -2.16 1.20 -7.94
CA VAL A 232 -1.23 1.46 -9.07
C VAL A 232 -1.98 1.83 -10.35
N ASP A 233 -3.12 1.20 -10.62
CA ASP A 233 -3.97 1.50 -11.78
C ASP A 233 -4.62 2.90 -11.66
N LYS A 234 -4.96 3.37 -10.44
CA LYS A 234 -5.40 4.76 -10.22
C LYS A 234 -4.25 5.75 -10.41
N LEU A 235 -3.06 5.48 -9.85
CA LEU A 235 -1.86 6.32 -10.03
C LEU A 235 -1.54 6.47 -11.53
N LEU A 236 -1.51 5.35 -12.26
CA LEU A 236 -1.26 5.31 -13.70
C LEU A 236 -2.35 6.04 -14.50
N LYS A 237 -3.61 6.00 -14.06
CA LYS A 237 -4.74 6.73 -14.66
C LYS A 237 -4.65 8.26 -14.43
N ILE A 238 -3.99 8.71 -13.37
CA ILE A 238 -3.66 10.13 -13.15
C ILE A 238 -2.47 10.53 -14.04
N VAL A 239 -1.38 9.77 -14.01
CA VAL A 239 -0.17 10.03 -14.81
C VAL A 239 -0.45 10.06 -16.32
N ASN A 240 -1.37 9.22 -16.84
CA ASN A 240 -1.77 9.27 -18.25
C ASN A 240 -2.72 10.44 -18.62
N LYS A 241 -3.18 11.26 -17.66
CA LYS A 241 -3.95 12.48 -17.94
C LYS A 241 -3.05 13.71 -18.13
N GLY A 242 -1.89 13.76 -17.48
CA GLY A 242 -0.89 14.84 -17.61
C GLY A 242 -1.25 16.20 -16.96
N ASP A 243 -2.50 16.42 -16.55
CA ASP A 243 -2.97 17.70 -15.98
C ASP A 243 -3.83 17.44 -14.72
N SER A 244 -3.29 17.80 -13.54
CA SER A 244 -3.95 17.87 -12.22
C SER A 244 -2.91 18.05 -11.10
N ASP A 245 -3.27 18.76 -10.01
CA ASP A 245 -2.55 18.79 -8.72
C ASP A 245 -2.16 17.41 -8.15
N LEU A 246 -2.83 16.33 -8.60
CA LEU A 246 -2.58 14.96 -8.20
C LEU A 246 -1.38 14.32 -8.94
N LEU A 247 -0.82 14.98 -9.97
CA LEU A 247 0.17 14.44 -10.89
C LEU A 247 1.51 14.13 -10.21
N ILE A 248 2.18 15.13 -9.65
CA ILE A 248 3.49 14.98 -8.99
C ILE A 248 3.44 13.93 -7.86
N PRO A 249 2.47 13.96 -6.92
CA PRO A 249 2.31 12.91 -5.93
C PRO A 249 2.07 11.51 -6.52
N SER A 250 1.46 11.41 -7.72
CA SER A 250 1.27 10.13 -8.43
C SER A 250 2.55 9.63 -9.09
N ILE A 251 3.34 10.52 -9.70
CA ILE A 251 4.66 10.21 -10.28
C ILE A 251 5.60 9.68 -9.18
N GLN A 252 5.71 10.43 -8.08
CA GLN A 252 6.49 10.04 -6.91
C GLN A 252 6.02 8.70 -6.36
N SER A 253 4.70 8.49 -6.20
CA SER A 253 4.14 7.22 -5.73
C SER A 253 4.50 6.01 -6.61
N ILE A 254 4.54 6.18 -7.94
CA ILE A 254 4.97 5.10 -8.86
C ILE A 254 6.47 4.85 -8.75
N GLY A 255 7.30 5.90 -8.70
CA GLY A 255 8.76 5.79 -8.52
C GLY A 255 9.14 5.11 -7.21
N ASN A 256 8.50 5.50 -6.11
CA ASN A 256 8.69 4.89 -4.78
C ASN A 256 8.38 3.38 -4.78
N LEU A 257 7.48 2.93 -5.66
CA LEU A 257 7.10 1.53 -5.85
C LEU A 257 7.94 0.78 -6.90
N ALA A 258 8.91 1.41 -7.57
CA ALA A 258 9.69 0.82 -8.68
C ALA A 258 10.35 -0.54 -8.35
N ARG A 259 10.70 -0.77 -7.08
CA ARG A 259 11.29 -2.03 -6.58
C ARG A 259 10.25 -3.10 -6.19
N THR A 260 8.96 -2.86 -6.40
CA THR A 260 7.85 -3.80 -6.11
C THR A 260 7.33 -4.53 -7.34
N PHE A 261 7.52 -3.94 -8.52
CA PHE A 261 6.99 -4.45 -9.78
C PHE A 261 7.74 -5.71 -10.26
N ARG A 262 7.15 -6.37 -11.26
CA ARG A 262 7.71 -7.55 -11.94
C ARG A 262 8.33 -7.11 -13.26
N ALA A 263 9.26 -7.91 -13.80
CA ALA A 263 9.86 -7.69 -15.12
C ALA A 263 8.85 -7.57 -16.28
N THR A 264 7.62 -8.04 -16.08
CA THR A 264 6.52 -7.98 -17.06
C THR A 264 5.60 -6.74 -16.89
N GLU A 265 5.82 -5.90 -15.89
CA GLU A 265 4.94 -4.78 -15.50
C GLU A 265 5.54 -3.44 -15.94
N THR A 266 5.94 -3.36 -17.22
CA THR A 266 6.64 -2.21 -17.80
C THR A 266 5.72 -1.07 -18.25
N ARG A 267 4.38 -1.26 -18.27
CA ARG A 267 3.39 -0.25 -18.71
C ARG A 267 3.41 1.07 -17.93
N LEU A 268 4.10 1.11 -16.79
CA LEU A 268 4.32 2.28 -15.96
C LEU A 268 5.41 3.22 -16.53
N ILE A 269 6.35 2.66 -17.31
CA ILE A 269 7.53 3.38 -17.81
C ILE A 269 7.20 4.34 -18.97
N PRO A 270 6.51 3.95 -20.07
CA PRO A 270 6.28 4.87 -21.18
C PRO A 270 5.49 6.14 -20.81
N PRO A 271 4.49 6.12 -19.90
CA PRO A 271 3.84 7.33 -19.43
C PRO A 271 4.77 8.27 -18.66
N LEU A 272 5.71 7.75 -17.85
CA LEU A 272 6.72 8.55 -17.18
C LEU A 272 7.74 9.13 -18.17
N VAL A 273 8.15 8.36 -19.19
CA VAL A 273 9.09 8.84 -20.22
C VAL A 273 8.51 9.99 -21.04
N ARG A 274 7.20 9.99 -21.33
CA ARG A 274 6.55 11.13 -22.02
C ARG A 274 6.55 12.42 -21.20
N LEU A 275 6.58 12.34 -19.87
CA LEU A 275 6.61 13.51 -18.99
C LEU A 275 7.99 14.19 -18.91
N LEU A 276 9.01 13.64 -19.57
CA LEU A 276 10.33 14.26 -19.73
C LEU A 276 10.36 15.35 -20.82
N ASP A 277 9.28 15.49 -21.60
CA ASP A 277 9.10 16.55 -22.61
C ASP A 277 8.14 17.65 -22.12
N GLU A 278 7.72 17.59 -20.86
CA GLU A 278 6.68 18.46 -20.32
C GLU A 278 7.21 19.84 -19.94
N ARG A 279 6.41 20.89 -20.18
CA ARG A 279 6.79 22.29 -19.99
C ARG A 279 7.06 22.67 -18.54
N GLU A 280 6.53 21.89 -17.59
CA GLU A 280 6.74 22.11 -16.17
C GLU A 280 8.01 21.39 -15.70
N SER A 281 9.01 22.21 -15.35
CA SER A 281 10.32 21.78 -14.84
C SER A 281 10.23 20.78 -13.69
N GLU A 282 9.29 21.00 -12.76
CA GLU A 282 9.02 20.11 -11.62
C GLU A 282 8.47 18.75 -12.08
N VAL A 283 7.53 18.72 -13.04
CA VAL A 283 6.97 17.48 -13.59
C VAL A 283 8.06 16.67 -14.31
N SER A 284 8.90 17.34 -15.12
CA SER A 284 10.05 16.70 -15.79
C SER A 284 11.09 16.17 -14.80
N ALA A 285 11.40 16.92 -13.73
CA ALA A 285 12.31 16.50 -12.67
C ALA A 285 11.81 15.26 -11.93
N GLU A 286 10.55 15.27 -11.49
CA GLU A 286 9.97 14.15 -10.73
C GLU A 286 9.76 12.92 -11.63
N ALA A 287 9.46 13.09 -12.91
CA ALA A 287 9.42 12.00 -13.88
C ALA A 287 10.80 11.34 -14.03
N ALA A 288 11.87 12.13 -14.16
CA ALA A 288 13.24 11.62 -14.19
C ALA A 288 13.63 10.92 -12.87
N ILE A 289 13.32 11.52 -11.70
CA ILE A 289 13.57 10.92 -10.37
C ILE A 289 12.80 9.61 -10.18
N ALA A 290 11.54 9.54 -10.62
CA ALA A 290 10.77 8.29 -10.59
C ALA A 290 11.42 7.22 -11.47
N LEU A 291 11.85 7.56 -12.69
CA LEU A 291 12.53 6.65 -13.62
C LEU A 291 13.92 6.22 -13.12
N ILE A 292 14.67 7.06 -12.40
CA ILE A 292 15.93 6.66 -11.72
C ILE A 292 15.66 5.50 -10.75
N LYS A 293 14.54 5.49 -10.03
CA LYS A 293 14.17 4.39 -9.10
C LYS A 293 13.84 3.07 -9.84
N PHE A 294 13.51 3.13 -11.13
CA PHE A 294 13.42 1.95 -12.01
C PHE A 294 14.80 1.52 -12.54
N ALA A 295 15.66 2.49 -12.88
CA ALA A 295 16.93 2.30 -13.59
C ALA A 295 18.16 2.08 -12.70
N CYS A 296 18.14 2.43 -11.41
CA CYS A 296 19.32 2.37 -10.54
C CYS A 296 19.68 0.93 -10.12
N THR A 297 20.96 0.71 -9.80
CA THR A 297 21.54 -0.58 -9.38
C THR A 297 20.81 -1.23 -8.19
N ASP A 298 20.20 -0.42 -7.33
CA ASP A 298 19.42 -0.86 -6.17
C ASP A 298 18.10 -1.57 -6.57
N ASN A 299 17.66 -1.42 -7.81
CA ASN A 299 16.56 -2.16 -8.41
C ASN A 299 17.06 -3.43 -9.12
N TYR A 300 16.62 -4.60 -8.67
CA TYR A 300 17.03 -5.90 -9.25
C TYR A 300 16.61 -6.12 -10.71
N LEU A 301 15.78 -5.23 -11.28
CA LEU A 301 15.31 -5.24 -12.66
C LEU A 301 15.89 -4.11 -13.52
N HIS A 302 16.92 -3.39 -13.05
CA HIS A 302 17.46 -2.20 -13.72
C HIS A 302 17.73 -2.40 -15.23
N VAL A 303 18.34 -3.52 -15.65
CA VAL A 303 18.59 -3.80 -17.09
C VAL A 303 17.28 -3.88 -17.89
N ASN A 304 16.27 -4.58 -17.38
CA ASN A 304 14.96 -4.71 -18.03
C ASN A 304 14.23 -3.36 -18.09
N HIS A 305 14.33 -2.56 -17.02
CA HIS A 305 13.71 -1.24 -16.98
C HIS A 305 14.44 -0.24 -17.89
N CYS A 306 15.77 -0.18 -17.89
CA CYS A 306 16.54 0.67 -18.81
C CYS A 306 16.24 0.35 -20.28
N LYS A 307 16.04 -0.94 -20.63
CA LYS A 307 15.56 -1.33 -21.97
C LYS A 307 14.17 -0.78 -22.26
N ALA A 308 13.19 -0.96 -21.36
CA ALA A 308 11.85 -0.39 -21.53
C ALA A 308 11.81 1.16 -21.55
N ILE A 309 12.74 1.82 -20.86
CA ILE A 309 12.91 3.29 -20.86
C ILE A 309 13.46 3.76 -22.22
N LEU A 310 14.43 3.04 -22.76
CA LEU A 310 15.02 3.31 -24.08
C LEU A 310 14.03 3.02 -25.22
N GLU A 311 13.31 1.90 -25.16
CA GLU A 311 12.22 1.53 -26.08
C GLU A 311 11.08 2.57 -26.10
N ALA A 312 10.88 3.30 -24.99
CA ALA A 312 9.92 4.40 -24.89
C ALA A 312 10.45 5.75 -25.44
N GLY A 313 11.67 5.80 -25.99
CA GLY A 313 12.24 7.00 -26.63
C GLY A 313 12.95 7.98 -25.69
N ALA A 314 13.27 7.57 -24.45
CA ALA A 314 13.85 8.46 -23.44
C ALA A 314 15.15 9.22 -23.83
N PRO A 315 16.12 8.66 -24.59
CA PRO A 315 17.41 9.32 -24.81
C PRO A 315 17.29 10.76 -25.32
N LYS A 316 16.48 11.02 -26.35
CA LYS A 316 16.25 12.36 -26.90
C LYS A 316 15.81 13.38 -25.84
N TYR A 317 14.83 13.02 -25.01
CA TYR A 317 14.31 13.88 -23.95
C TYR A 317 15.35 14.13 -22.86
N LEU A 318 16.12 13.09 -22.48
CA LEU A 318 17.17 13.21 -21.47
C LEU A 318 18.36 14.05 -21.95
N ILE A 319 18.68 14.02 -23.25
CA ILE A 319 19.67 14.90 -23.87
C ILE A 319 19.18 16.36 -23.85
N GLN A 320 17.91 16.60 -24.21
CA GLN A 320 17.28 17.92 -24.14
C GLN A 320 17.29 18.48 -22.70
N LEU A 321 16.93 17.67 -21.70
CA LEU A 321 17.00 18.05 -20.28
C LEU A 321 18.44 18.27 -19.80
N THR A 322 19.41 17.48 -20.25
CA THR A 322 20.83 17.61 -19.85
C THR A 322 21.46 18.90 -20.38
N TYR A 323 21.12 19.33 -21.60
CA TYR A 323 21.64 20.56 -22.20
C TYR A 323 20.85 21.84 -21.83
N PHE A 324 19.53 21.75 -21.72
CA PHE A 324 18.63 22.92 -21.67
C PHE A 324 17.60 22.88 -20.53
N GLY A 325 17.54 21.80 -19.75
CA GLY A 325 16.68 21.74 -18.56
C GLY A 325 17.15 22.69 -17.47
N GLU A 326 16.21 23.16 -16.65
CA GLU A 326 16.55 23.90 -15.43
C GLU A 326 17.26 22.98 -14.42
N GLN A 327 17.96 23.58 -13.45
CA GLN A 327 18.81 22.88 -12.48
C GLN A 327 18.12 21.69 -11.78
N MET A 328 16.81 21.78 -11.53
CA MET A 328 16.03 20.72 -10.88
C MET A 328 15.80 19.49 -11.76
N ALA A 329 15.64 19.66 -13.09
CA ALA A 329 15.41 18.57 -14.04
C ALA A 329 16.70 18.10 -14.74
N GLN A 330 17.68 19.00 -14.91
CA GLN A 330 18.95 18.73 -15.60
C GLN A 330 19.76 17.60 -14.92
N LEU A 331 19.91 17.67 -13.60
CA LEU A 331 20.69 16.69 -12.83
C LEU A 331 20.03 15.29 -12.83
N PRO A 332 18.71 15.13 -12.53
CA PRO A 332 18.00 13.87 -12.75
C PRO A 332 18.07 13.36 -14.19
N GLY A 333 17.96 14.25 -15.19
CA GLY A 333 18.09 13.89 -16.61
C GLY A 333 19.43 13.21 -16.91
N LEU A 334 20.54 13.82 -16.47
CA LEU A 334 21.87 13.26 -16.61
C LEU A 334 22.06 11.95 -15.82
N ILE A 335 21.61 11.88 -14.57
CA ILE A 335 21.73 10.65 -13.74
C ILE A 335 21.01 9.48 -14.42
N LEU A 336 19.82 9.70 -14.95
CA LEU A 336 19.06 8.68 -15.66
C LEU A 336 19.73 8.26 -16.97
N LEU A 337 20.24 9.21 -17.74
CA LEU A 337 21.00 8.94 -18.97
C LEU A 337 22.25 8.07 -18.68
N CYS A 338 22.95 8.35 -17.58
CA CYS A 338 24.07 7.54 -17.10
C CYS A 338 23.64 6.12 -16.71
N TYR A 339 22.53 5.92 -15.97
CA TYR A 339 22.05 4.57 -15.64
C TYR A 339 21.62 3.77 -16.88
N ILE A 340 21.03 4.42 -17.90
CA ILE A 340 20.71 3.75 -19.17
C ILE A 340 22.00 3.33 -19.89
N ALA A 341 22.98 4.23 -20.02
CA ALA A 341 24.28 3.94 -20.64
C ALA A 341 25.12 2.90 -19.87
N LEU A 342 25.05 2.88 -18.53
CA LEU A 342 25.72 1.91 -17.67
C LEU A 342 25.15 0.49 -17.82
N HIS A 343 23.84 0.38 -18.04
CA HIS A 343 23.11 -0.90 -18.01
C HIS A 343 22.69 -1.44 -19.38
N VAL A 344 22.71 -0.62 -20.43
CA VAL A 344 22.43 -1.01 -21.82
C VAL A 344 23.42 -0.36 -22.82
N PRO A 345 24.75 -0.47 -22.60
CA PRO A 345 25.75 0.14 -23.49
C PRO A 345 25.81 -0.47 -24.90
N ASP A 346 25.15 -1.62 -25.10
CA ASP A 346 25.03 -2.36 -26.35
C ASP A 346 23.93 -1.83 -27.28
N SER A 347 23.15 -0.83 -26.87
CA SER A 347 22.01 -0.32 -27.66
C SER A 347 22.41 0.67 -28.75
N GLU A 348 22.08 0.34 -30.01
CA GLU A 348 22.28 1.20 -31.19
C GLU A 348 21.72 2.61 -31.00
N THR A 349 20.56 2.77 -30.34
CA THR A 349 19.93 4.08 -30.08
C THR A 349 20.83 5.03 -29.28
N LEU A 350 21.69 4.53 -28.39
CA LEU A 350 22.63 5.37 -27.63
C LEU A 350 23.83 5.84 -28.48
N ALA A 351 24.13 5.13 -29.58
CA ALA A 351 25.09 5.57 -30.58
C ALA A 351 24.45 6.53 -31.60
N GLN A 352 23.20 6.29 -32.01
CA GLN A 352 22.45 7.15 -32.93
C GLN A 352 22.14 8.54 -32.34
N GLU A 353 21.89 8.62 -31.03
CA GLU A 353 21.61 9.86 -30.29
C GLU A 353 22.90 10.47 -29.66
N ASP A 354 24.10 10.08 -30.12
CA ASP A 354 25.40 10.64 -29.71
C ASP A 354 25.64 10.73 -28.18
N VAL A 355 25.05 9.83 -27.39
CA VAL A 355 25.02 9.92 -25.91
C VAL A 355 26.43 9.99 -25.29
N LEU A 356 27.43 9.36 -25.91
CA LEU A 356 28.82 9.47 -25.49
C LEU A 356 29.34 10.92 -25.51
N ILE A 357 28.97 11.71 -26.52
CA ILE A 357 29.34 13.13 -26.62
C ILE A 357 28.70 13.94 -25.49
N VAL A 358 27.46 13.61 -25.12
CA VAL A 358 26.72 14.27 -24.02
C VAL A 358 27.39 13.99 -22.67
N LEU A 359 27.81 12.75 -22.40
CA LEU A 359 28.59 12.43 -21.20
C LEU A 359 29.98 13.11 -21.20
N GLN A 360 30.66 13.18 -22.35
CA GLN A 360 31.91 13.92 -22.50
C GLN A 360 31.75 15.45 -22.35
N TRP A 361 30.56 16.00 -22.62
CA TRP A 361 30.22 17.39 -22.35
C TRP A 361 29.93 17.61 -20.86
N ALA A 362 29.19 16.70 -20.22
CA ALA A 362 28.84 16.79 -18.80
C ALA A 362 30.09 16.81 -17.89
N LEU A 363 31.10 15.99 -18.20
CA LEU A 363 32.40 15.99 -17.49
C LEU A 363 33.17 17.32 -17.59
N LYS A 364 32.83 18.19 -18.55
CA LYS A 364 33.42 19.54 -18.70
C LYS A 364 32.62 20.60 -17.94
N GLN A 365 31.43 20.27 -17.43
CA GLN A 365 30.58 21.16 -16.67
C GLN A 365 30.89 21.06 -15.17
N GLY A 366 31.79 21.92 -14.68
CA GLY A 366 32.18 21.98 -13.27
C GLY A 366 31.05 22.36 -12.28
N HIS A 367 29.86 22.71 -12.76
CA HIS A 367 28.66 22.87 -11.93
C HIS A 367 27.90 21.56 -11.74
N LEU A 368 28.00 20.61 -12.68
CA LEU A 368 27.44 19.26 -12.55
C LEU A 368 28.39 18.39 -11.73
N MET A 369 29.70 18.42 -12.03
CA MET A 369 30.71 17.57 -11.38
C MET A 369 31.11 18.03 -9.95
N GLN A 370 30.19 18.64 -9.21
CA GLN A 370 30.39 18.99 -7.79
C GLN A 370 30.15 17.80 -6.85
N ASP A 371 29.30 16.86 -7.26
CA ASP A 371 29.08 15.59 -6.57
C ASP A 371 30.01 14.51 -7.15
N SER A 372 30.96 14.03 -6.34
CA SER A 372 31.90 12.97 -6.72
C SER A 372 31.22 11.63 -7.03
N SER A 373 30.03 11.38 -6.48
CA SER A 373 29.24 10.19 -6.82
C SER A 373 28.62 10.29 -8.22
N LEU A 374 28.18 11.49 -8.64
CA LEU A 374 27.77 11.76 -10.02
C LEU A 374 28.95 11.67 -10.98
N GLU A 375 30.07 12.31 -10.66
CA GLU A 375 31.29 12.25 -11.48
C GLU A 375 31.72 10.80 -11.74
N THR A 376 31.74 9.97 -10.68
CA THR A 376 32.01 8.53 -10.77
C THR A 376 31.02 7.81 -11.68
N LEU A 377 29.71 8.08 -11.53
CA LEU A 377 28.65 7.47 -12.34
C LEU A 377 28.76 7.86 -13.84
N VAL A 378 29.05 9.12 -14.14
CA VAL A 378 29.26 9.62 -15.51
C VAL A 378 30.52 8.99 -16.11
N LEU A 379 31.61 8.87 -15.34
CA LEU A 379 32.84 8.21 -15.78
C LEU A 379 32.64 6.72 -16.08
N GLU A 380 31.93 5.96 -15.24
CA GLU A 380 31.67 4.54 -15.53
C GLU A 380 30.74 4.38 -16.74
N ALA A 381 29.64 5.14 -16.80
CA ALA A 381 28.70 5.11 -17.93
C ALA A 381 29.39 5.43 -19.28
N LYS A 382 30.27 6.45 -19.30
CA LYS A 382 31.13 6.78 -20.44
C LYS A 382 32.04 5.61 -20.81
N GLN A 383 32.77 5.03 -19.85
CA GLN A 383 33.67 3.91 -20.10
C GLN A 383 32.93 2.68 -20.66
N ARG A 384 31.71 2.39 -20.19
CA ARG A 384 30.88 1.32 -20.78
C ARG A 384 30.58 1.60 -22.24
N LEU A 385 30.08 2.79 -22.61
CA LEU A 385 29.79 3.14 -24.00
C LEU A 385 31.05 3.06 -24.89
N GLU A 386 32.19 3.58 -24.44
CA GLU A 386 33.45 3.54 -25.20
C GLU A 386 33.90 2.09 -25.50
N ILE A 387 33.72 1.15 -24.55
CA ILE A 387 34.05 -0.27 -24.74
C ILE A 387 33.13 -0.96 -25.76
N PHE A 388 31.88 -0.53 -25.92
CA PHE A 388 30.95 -1.13 -26.89
C PHE A 388 31.02 -0.46 -28.27
N GLN A 389 31.09 0.87 -28.33
CA GLN A 389 31.22 1.60 -29.61
C GLN A 389 32.56 1.28 -30.31
N SER A 390 33.65 1.10 -29.56
CA SER A 390 34.94 0.65 -30.14
C SER A 390 34.92 -0.80 -30.66
N ARG A 391 33.96 -1.63 -30.25
CA ARG A 391 33.77 -3.00 -30.77
C ARG A 391 32.87 -3.06 -31.99
N ALA A 392 31.98 -2.08 -32.18
CA ALA A 392 31.11 -2.00 -33.36
C ALA A 392 31.83 -1.49 -34.63
N LEU A 393 33.13 -1.18 -34.52
CA LEU A 393 33.99 -0.70 -35.62
C LEU A 393 34.95 -1.79 -36.15
N TYR A 394 34.76 -3.05 -35.74
CA TYR A 394 35.54 -4.23 -36.17
C TYR A 394 34.62 -5.40 -36.52
#